data_AF-A0AAD5EHE7-F1
#
_entry.id   AF-A0AAD5EHE7-F1
#
_cell.length_a   1.000
_cell.length_b   1.000
_cell.length_c   1.000
_cell.angle_alpha   90.00
_cell.angle_beta   90.00
_cell.angle_gamma   90.00
#
_symmetry.space_group_name_H-M   'P 1'
#
loop_
_entity.id
_entity.type
_entity.pdbx_description
1 polymer ?
#
loop_
_entity_poly.entity_id
_entity_poly.type
_entity_poly.pdbx_seq_one_letter_code
_entity_poly.pdbx_strand_id
1 'polypeptide(L)'
;MRQPLSHVRRLIAILPFLALQLTSALVIQPKLITRQLDDFALLSSELQTPVTGIVRKHYVAIDEIEWNYSPDQWDYYHNTSISDSPAKLWTQQSTTTLGTRYRKAVYREYNDSTLNHALDIPEWQGMMGPIFRAEVGDTFEIHVTNRASKNYSIHPHGLKYEFEMEGAVYQNALYNSIAPNDTFIYRWDIPPRSGPGPQDGDSVVWGYHSHVTENDMFDGLFGAIIIYRHGHLGANGKAKSVDKEFVTTFVVMDENRSSLFKQTLQEASPTIDLSKIQATESSKKQFIDSNRKATINGIMFGGPKDLVIKDKEVADWHLLAWGTDFDAFTVTWSNAGSLIYNQTAEQVNLLPASFATARISPVKSGQTEFGCNVHKSQGMVINFNI
;
A
#
# COMPACT_ATOMS: atom_id res chain seq x y z
N MET A 1 -56.85 -12.85 -29.20
CA MET A 1 -57.56 -11.90 -30.09
C MET A 1 -57.19 -10.50 -29.63
N ARG A 2 -56.40 -9.75 -30.42
CA ARG A 2 -56.80 -8.73 -31.43
C ARG A 2 -56.94 -7.31 -30.83
N GLN A 3 -56.28 -6.35 -31.48
CA GLN A 3 -56.31 -4.90 -31.25
C GLN A 3 -57.47 -4.23 -32.08
N PRO A 4 -57.41 -2.96 -32.54
CA PRO A 4 -57.83 -1.75 -31.82
C PRO A 4 -58.78 -0.83 -32.66
N LEU A 5 -59.13 0.35 -32.12
CA LEU A 5 -59.59 1.56 -32.86
C LEU A 5 -59.07 2.81 -32.11
N SER A 6 -58.51 3.91 -32.65
CA SER A 6 -58.29 4.51 -33.99
C SER A 6 -59.31 5.56 -34.50
N HIS A 7 -58.88 6.83 -34.58
CA HIS A 7 -59.39 7.97 -35.41
C HIS A 7 -58.32 9.09 -35.38
N VAL A 8 -57.77 9.75 -36.43
CA VAL A 8 -57.87 9.71 -37.92
C VAL A 8 -58.76 10.78 -38.61
N ARG A 9 -58.27 12.04 -38.67
CA ARG A 9 -58.48 13.11 -39.72
C ARG A 9 -57.58 14.33 -39.34
N ARG A 10 -56.74 14.99 -40.19
CA ARG A 10 -56.89 15.63 -41.54
C ARG A 10 -57.88 16.81 -41.52
N LEU A 11 -57.67 17.97 -42.16
CA LEU A 11 -56.77 18.44 -43.25
C LEU A 11 -56.48 19.97 -43.05
N ILE A 12 -55.48 20.63 -43.66
CA ILE A 12 -55.50 21.42 -44.94
C ILE A 12 -54.08 22.05 -45.11
N ALA A 13 -53.64 22.41 -46.33
CA ALA A 13 -52.33 23.04 -46.61
C ALA A 13 -52.42 24.22 -47.63
N ILE A 14 -51.46 25.15 -47.60
CA ILE A 14 -51.24 26.24 -48.58
C ILE A 14 -49.72 26.45 -48.82
N LEU A 15 -49.36 26.91 -50.02
CA LEU A 15 -48.03 27.20 -50.63
C LEU A 15 -48.21 28.42 -51.60
N PRO A 16 -47.22 28.97 -52.35
CA PRO A 16 -45.76 28.73 -52.46
C PRO A 16 -44.87 30.03 -52.59
N PHE A 17 -43.59 29.86 -52.97
CA PHE A 17 -42.67 30.79 -53.71
C PHE A 17 -42.19 32.14 -53.11
N LEU A 18 -40.86 32.31 -53.01
CA LEU A 18 -40.02 33.00 -54.02
C LEU A 18 -38.52 32.66 -53.82
N ALA A 19 -37.60 33.13 -54.69
CA ALA A 19 -36.16 32.87 -54.60
C ALA A 19 -35.31 34.03 -55.15
N LEU A 20 -34.07 34.20 -54.65
CA LEU A 20 -32.99 34.93 -55.34
C LEU A 20 -31.59 34.57 -54.78
N GLN A 21 -30.54 35.07 -55.41
CA GLN A 21 -29.11 34.89 -55.07
C GLN A 21 -28.48 36.28 -54.77
N LEU A 22 -27.19 36.48 -54.45
CA LEU A 22 -25.97 35.65 -54.44
C LEU A 22 -24.94 36.34 -53.52
N THR A 23 -23.99 35.63 -52.89
CA THR A 23 -22.53 35.97 -52.91
C THR A 23 -21.68 34.96 -52.12
N SER A 24 -20.39 34.89 -52.43
CA SER A 24 -19.42 33.92 -51.89
C SER A 24 -18.51 34.52 -50.81
N ALA A 25 -18.16 33.71 -49.80
CA ALA A 25 -17.04 33.96 -48.90
C ALA A 25 -16.25 32.65 -48.69
N LEU A 26 -14.93 32.71 -48.87
CA LEU A 26 -14.06 31.54 -48.82
C LEU A 26 -13.62 31.24 -47.38
N VAL A 27 -14.29 30.30 -46.70
CA VAL A 27 -13.86 29.83 -45.37
C VAL A 27 -13.02 28.57 -45.52
N ILE A 28 -11.72 28.70 -45.28
CA ILE A 28 -10.78 27.57 -45.19
C ILE A 28 -11.11 26.81 -43.90
N GLN A 29 -11.71 25.62 -44.02
CA GLN A 29 -11.87 24.75 -42.85
C GLN A 29 -10.51 24.11 -42.49
N PRO A 30 -10.06 24.20 -41.22
CA PRO A 30 -8.92 23.44 -40.76
C PRO A 30 -9.28 21.96 -40.77
N LYS A 31 -8.45 21.12 -41.41
CA LYS A 31 -8.55 19.67 -41.26
C LYS A 31 -8.15 19.29 -39.83
N LEU A 32 -9.12 19.22 -38.92
CA LEU A 32 -8.96 18.37 -37.74
C LEU A 32 -8.82 16.94 -38.23
N ILE A 33 -7.59 16.44 -38.27
CA ILE A 33 -7.34 15.00 -38.33
C ILE A 33 -7.63 14.48 -36.91
N THR A 34 -8.91 14.25 -36.63
CA THR A 34 -9.33 13.43 -35.49
C THR A 34 -8.86 12.01 -35.76
N ARG A 35 -7.59 11.74 -35.43
CA ARG A 35 -7.04 10.40 -35.36
C ARG A 35 -7.73 9.71 -34.18
N GLN A 36 -8.88 9.11 -34.48
CA GLN A 36 -9.64 8.31 -33.53
C GLN A 36 -8.74 7.19 -33.05
N LEU A 37 -8.20 7.35 -31.83
CA LEU A 37 -7.45 6.31 -31.17
C LEU A 37 -8.45 5.20 -30.85
N ASP A 38 -8.12 3.99 -31.28
CA ASP A 38 -8.84 2.80 -30.85
C ASP A 38 -8.21 2.38 -29.51
N ASP A 39 -8.87 2.76 -28.42
CA ASP A 39 -8.41 2.48 -27.07
C ASP A 39 -8.27 0.96 -26.82
N PHE A 40 -9.07 0.12 -27.50
CA PHE A 40 -8.92 -1.33 -27.43
C PHE A 40 -7.69 -1.81 -28.19
N ALA A 41 -7.35 -1.21 -29.34
CA ALA A 41 -6.11 -1.53 -30.04
C ALA A 41 -4.86 -1.09 -29.25
N LEU A 42 -4.92 0.07 -28.58
CA LEU A 42 -3.89 0.52 -27.64
C LEU A 42 -3.71 -0.48 -26.49
N LEU A 43 -4.78 -0.76 -25.74
CA LEU A 43 -4.77 -1.72 -24.62
C LEU A 43 -4.29 -3.12 -25.07
N SER A 44 -4.76 -3.60 -26.23
CA SER A 44 -4.31 -4.88 -26.79
C SER A 44 -2.81 -4.87 -27.10
N SER A 45 -2.28 -3.77 -27.63
CA SER A 45 -0.85 -3.65 -27.92
C SER A 45 0.01 -3.59 -26.64
N GLU A 46 -0.44 -2.91 -25.58
CA GLU A 46 0.27 -2.88 -24.30
C GLU A 46 0.23 -4.23 -23.57
N LEU A 47 -0.87 -4.97 -23.67
CA LEU A 47 -1.00 -6.31 -23.06
C LEU A 47 -0.14 -7.37 -23.78
N GLN A 48 -0.02 -7.26 -25.11
CA GLN A 48 0.66 -8.25 -25.97
C GLN A 48 2.15 -7.95 -26.20
N THR A 49 2.61 -6.72 -25.96
CA THR A 49 4.03 -6.37 -26.12
C THR A 49 4.87 -7.09 -25.05
N PRO A 50 5.85 -7.92 -25.43
CA PRO A 50 6.77 -8.53 -24.48
C PRO A 50 7.62 -7.46 -23.80
N VAL A 51 7.86 -7.61 -22.49
CA VAL A 51 8.84 -6.80 -21.76
C VAL A 51 10.27 -7.23 -22.13
N THR A 52 11.19 -6.27 -22.23
CA THR A 52 12.54 -6.45 -22.84
C THR A 52 13.70 -5.92 -21.98
N GLY A 53 13.42 -5.52 -20.75
CA GLY A 53 14.40 -5.09 -19.75
C GLY A 53 15.02 -6.27 -19.01
N ILE A 54 15.37 -6.08 -17.74
CA ILE A 54 16.05 -7.10 -16.93
C ILE A 54 15.11 -7.90 -16.06
N VAL A 55 15.46 -9.17 -15.83
CA VAL A 55 14.79 -10.01 -14.82
C VAL A 55 15.38 -9.68 -13.44
N ARG A 56 14.56 -9.11 -12.56
CA ARG A 56 14.95 -8.74 -11.20
C ARG A 56 14.58 -9.86 -10.23
N LYS A 57 15.60 -10.57 -9.77
CA LYS A 57 15.44 -11.77 -8.95
C LYS A 57 15.51 -11.42 -7.47
N HIS A 58 14.51 -11.87 -6.72
CA HIS A 58 14.40 -11.66 -5.27
C HIS A 58 14.22 -13.02 -4.58
N TYR A 59 14.86 -13.21 -3.41
CA TYR A 59 14.71 -14.40 -2.58
C TYR A 59 14.09 -14.00 -1.25
N VAL A 60 12.90 -14.52 -0.96
CA VAL A 60 12.07 -14.07 0.16
C VAL A 60 11.64 -15.27 0.99
N ALA A 61 11.69 -15.15 2.31
CA ALA A 61 11.01 -16.08 3.19
C ALA A 61 9.81 -15.40 3.87
N ILE A 62 8.81 -16.23 4.20
CA ILE A 62 7.73 -15.87 5.11
C ILE A 62 8.09 -16.45 6.48
N ASP A 63 8.58 -15.61 7.40
CA ASP A 63 9.10 -16.01 8.71
C ASP A 63 8.14 -15.58 9.84
N GLU A 64 7.91 -16.43 10.84
CA GLU A 64 7.12 -16.09 12.03
C GLU A 64 7.98 -15.46 13.15
N ILE A 65 7.58 -14.29 13.64
CA ILE A 65 8.31 -13.51 14.65
C ILE A 65 7.39 -13.07 15.80
N GLU A 66 7.98 -12.74 16.96
CA GLU A 66 7.32 -11.84 17.91
C GLU A 66 7.60 -10.41 17.45
N TRP A 67 6.55 -9.65 17.15
CA TRP A 67 6.66 -8.22 16.86
C TRP A 67 6.36 -7.40 18.12
N ASN A 68 7.18 -6.38 18.37
CA ASN A 68 6.89 -5.36 19.39
C ASN A 68 6.47 -4.05 18.70
N TYR A 69 5.20 -3.70 18.82
CA TYR A 69 4.61 -2.48 18.23
C TYR A 69 5.23 -1.16 18.73
N SER A 70 5.94 -1.14 19.86
CA SER A 70 6.73 0.02 20.29
C SER A 70 8.11 -0.45 20.79
N PRO A 71 9.10 -0.62 19.90
CA PRO A 71 10.40 -1.19 20.25
C PRO A 71 11.20 -0.29 21.21
N ASP A 72 11.13 1.03 21.02
CA ASP A 72 11.84 2.02 21.83
C ASP A 72 11.36 2.09 23.30
N GLN A 73 10.16 1.57 23.60
CA GLN A 73 9.46 1.73 24.90
C GLN A 73 9.25 3.21 25.32
N TRP A 74 9.35 4.13 24.35
CA TRP A 74 9.12 5.56 24.48
C TRP A 74 7.96 5.99 23.58
N ASP A 75 7.13 6.89 24.08
CA ASP A 75 6.08 7.56 23.32
C ASP A 75 6.63 8.91 22.85
N TYR A 76 7.07 8.98 21.58
CA TYR A 76 7.67 10.20 21.02
C TYR A 76 6.65 11.33 20.78
N TYR A 77 5.35 11.07 20.81
CA TYR A 77 4.29 12.06 20.60
C TYR A 77 3.88 12.75 21.92
N HIS A 78 3.71 11.97 22.99
CA HIS A 78 3.47 12.48 24.33
C HIS A 78 4.76 12.77 25.12
N ASN A 79 5.93 12.47 24.53
CA ASN A 79 7.28 12.62 25.07
C ASN A 79 7.43 12.03 26.49
N THR A 80 7.11 10.74 26.64
CA THR A 80 7.09 10.05 27.93
C THR A 80 7.34 8.54 27.78
N SER A 81 7.48 7.82 28.89
CA SER A 81 7.62 6.35 28.87
C SER A 81 6.33 5.70 28.33
N ILE A 82 6.44 4.57 27.63
CA ILE A 82 5.26 3.82 27.17
C ILE A 82 4.37 3.36 28.33
N SER A 83 4.94 3.13 29.51
CA SER A 83 4.23 2.85 30.77
C SER A 83 3.47 4.06 31.32
N ASP A 84 3.83 5.29 30.95
CA ASP A 84 3.22 6.55 31.42
C ASP A 84 2.35 7.26 30.39
N SER A 85 2.51 6.94 29.10
CA SER A 85 1.70 7.41 27.98
C SER A 85 0.20 7.40 28.27
N PRO A 86 -0.60 8.37 27.77
CA PRO A 86 -2.06 8.27 27.76
C PRO A 86 -2.60 7.03 27.02
N ALA A 87 -1.81 6.42 26.13
CA ALA A 87 -2.22 5.31 25.26
C ALA A 87 -2.19 3.91 25.92
N LYS A 88 -2.15 3.82 27.27
CA LYS A 88 -1.95 2.55 28.02
C LYS A 88 -2.89 1.41 27.61
N LEU A 89 -4.09 1.74 27.13
CA LEU A 89 -5.04 0.76 26.57
C LEU A 89 -4.39 -0.13 25.50
N TRP A 90 -3.61 0.45 24.60
CA TRP A 90 -2.97 -0.27 23.48
C TRP A 90 -1.53 -0.69 23.78
N THR A 91 -0.86 0.00 24.71
CA THR A 91 0.59 -0.16 24.92
C THR A 91 0.96 -0.96 26.17
N GLN A 92 0.16 -0.90 27.25
CA GLN A 92 0.50 -1.55 28.51
C GLN A 92 -0.05 -2.99 28.57
N GLN A 93 0.81 -3.95 28.92
CA GLN A 93 0.38 -5.30 29.27
C GLN A 93 -0.20 -5.33 30.69
N SER A 94 -1.32 -6.04 30.86
CA SER A 94 -2.01 -6.23 32.14
C SER A 94 -2.72 -7.58 32.16
N THR A 95 -3.47 -7.90 33.22
CA THR A 95 -4.31 -9.11 33.23
C THR A 95 -5.45 -9.09 32.21
N THR A 96 -5.71 -7.94 31.56
CA THR A 96 -6.82 -7.74 30.62
C THR A 96 -6.41 -7.00 29.33
N THR A 97 -5.11 -6.85 29.06
CA THR A 97 -4.55 -6.24 27.82
C THR A 97 -3.22 -6.90 27.48
N LEU A 98 -2.97 -7.20 26.21
CA LEU A 98 -1.73 -7.90 25.78
C LEU A 98 -0.48 -7.01 25.77
N GLY A 99 -0.64 -5.68 25.75
CA GLY A 99 0.45 -4.73 25.56
C GLY A 99 0.85 -4.63 24.08
N THR A 100 2.15 -4.49 23.79
CA THR A 100 2.67 -4.26 22.42
C THR A 100 3.23 -5.50 21.71
N ARG A 101 3.23 -6.70 22.32
CA ARG A 101 3.89 -7.90 21.75
C ARG A 101 2.90 -8.92 21.20
N TYR A 102 3.07 -9.30 19.93
CA TYR A 102 2.18 -10.23 19.20
C TYR A 102 2.96 -11.13 18.23
N ARG A 103 2.46 -12.35 18.01
CA ARG A 103 2.96 -13.28 16.98
C ARG A 103 2.52 -12.80 15.59
N LYS A 104 3.48 -12.59 14.70
CA LYS A 104 3.28 -12.15 13.30
C LYS A 104 3.97 -13.11 12.34
N ALA A 105 3.52 -13.14 11.09
CA ALA A 105 4.29 -13.61 9.94
C ALA A 105 4.73 -12.37 9.13
N VAL A 106 5.98 -12.34 8.70
CA VAL A 106 6.55 -11.23 7.93
C VAL A 106 7.34 -11.73 6.73
N TYR A 107 7.35 -10.94 5.65
CA TYR A 107 8.28 -11.17 4.55
C TYR A 107 9.67 -10.67 4.92
N ARG A 108 10.70 -11.47 4.65
CA ARG A 108 12.11 -11.08 4.78
C ARG A 108 12.87 -11.46 3.52
N GLU A 109 13.66 -10.55 2.98
CA GLU A 109 14.50 -10.79 1.80
C GLU A 109 15.87 -11.31 2.22
N TYR A 110 16.45 -12.15 1.39
CA TYR A 110 17.71 -12.84 1.60
C TYR A 110 18.63 -12.68 0.39
N ASN A 111 19.93 -12.83 0.61
CA ASN A 111 20.96 -12.67 -0.42
C ASN A 111 20.87 -13.69 -1.57
N ASP A 112 20.44 -14.93 -1.27
CA ASP A 112 20.34 -16.04 -2.22
C ASP A 112 19.30 -17.10 -1.79
N SER A 113 19.10 -18.12 -2.63
CA SER A 113 18.14 -19.20 -2.41
C SER A 113 18.46 -20.15 -1.24
N THR A 114 19.63 -20.02 -0.59
CA THR A 114 19.91 -20.77 0.64
C THR A 114 19.23 -20.15 1.87
N LEU A 115 18.77 -18.90 1.76
CA LEU A 115 18.00 -18.19 2.80
C LEU A 115 18.72 -18.17 4.17
N ASN A 116 20.06 -18.07 4.14
CA ASN A 116 20.92 -18.03 5.33
C ASN A 116 21.26 -16.60 5.80
N HIS A 117 21.35 -15.63 4.88
CA HIS A 117 21.66 -14.24 5.20
C HIS A 117 20.52 -13.34 4.75
N ALA A 118 19.69 -12.93 5.71
CA ALA A 118 18.68 -11.90 5.48
C ALA A 118 19.36 -10.56 5.14
N LEU A 119 18.71 -9.73 4.33
CA LEU A 119 19.18 -8.38 4.02
C LEU A 119 18.84 -7.42 5.17
N ASP A 120 19.75 -6.49 5.45
CA ASP A 120 19.50 -5.41 6.41
C ASP A 120 18.35 -4.51 5.91
N ILE A 121 17.39 -4.23 6.80
CA ILE A 121 16.29 -3.28 6.54
C ILE A 121 16.46 -2.00 7.39
N PRO A 122 16.02 -0.83 6.89
CA PRO A 122 15.98 0.40 7.69
C PRO A 122 15.10 0.28 8.94
N GLU A 123 15.44 1.02 10.00
CA GLU A 123 14.67 1.07 11.26
C GLU A 123 13.24 1.57 10.99
N TRP A 124 13.07 2.54 10.09
CA TRP A 124 11.75 3.00 9.66
C TRP A 124 10.92 1.97 8.89
N GLN A 125 11.51 0.92 8.31
CA GLN A 125 10.75 -0.07 7.51
C GLN A 125 9.92 -1.02 8.40
N GLY A 126 10.30 -1.20 9.66
CA GLY A 126 9.49 -1.91 10.66
C GLY A 126 9.18 -3.37 10.30
N MET A 127 7.90 -3.75 10.35
CA MET A 127 7.49 -5.12 9.98
C MET A 127 7.42 -5.34 8.47
N MET A 128 7.25 -4.26 7.69
CA MET A 128 6.93 -4.29 6.26
C MET A 128 7.94 -5.12 5.45
N GLY A 129 7.41 -5.91 4.52
CA GLY A 129 8.20 -6.72 3.60
C GLY A 129 9.17 -5.91 2.73
N PRO A 130 10.11 -6.59 2.05
CA PRO A 130 11.08 -5.95 1.16
C PRO A 130 10.41 -5.06 0.11
N ILE A 131 11.08 -3.95 -0.20
CA ILE A 131 10.61 -2.97 -1.18
C ILE A 131 11.19 -3.36 -2.54
N PHE A 132 10.39 -4.03 -3.36
CA PHE A 132 10.80 -4.45 -4.71
C PHE A 132 10.90 -3.21 -5.62
N ARG A 133 11.99 -3.10 -6.41
CA ARG A 133 12.26 -1.91 -7.24
C ARG A 133 12.61 -2.30 -8.67
N ALA A 134 11.91 -1.70 -9.63
CA ALA A 134 12.12 -1.97 -11.05
C ALA A 134 11.83 -0.77 -11.94
N GLU A 135 12.23 -0.86 -13.21
CA GLU A 135 11.83 0.08 -14.25
C GLU A 135 10.69 -0.49 -15.11
N VAL A 136 9.93 0.38 -15.77
CA VAL A 136 9.09 0.00 -16.91
C VAL A 136 9.92 -0.77 -17.94
N GLY A 137 9.42 -1.94 -18.31
CA GLY A 137 10.06 -2.89 -19.23
C GLY A 137 10.79 -4.05 -18.57
N ASP A 138 10.92 -4.09 -17.23
CA ASP A 138 11.52 -5.22 -16.50
C ASP A 138 10.50 -6.35 -16.20
N THR A 139 10.99 -7.46 -15.65
CA THR A 139 10.18 -8.55 -15.04
C THR A 139 10.70 -8.86 -13.64
N PHE A 140 9.84 -8.97 -12.63
CA PHE A 140 10.22 -9.55 -11.34
C PHE A 140 10.21 -11.09 -11.39
N GLU A 141 11.16 -11.72 -10.71
CA GLU A 141 11.21 -13.16 -10.46
C GLU A 141 11.42 -13.40 -8.95
N ILE A 142 10.35 -13.67 -8.22
CA ILE A 142 10.36 -13.67 -6.75
C ILE A 142 10.20 -15.10 -6.23
N HIS A 143 11.28 -15.61 -5.65
CA HIS A 143 11.37 -16.94 -5.03
C HIS A 143 10.90 -16.82 -3.58
N VAL A 144 9.63 -17.13 -3.32
CA VAL A 144 9.04 -17.05 -1.98
C VAL A 144 9.00 -18.43 -1.35
N THR A 145 9.69 -18.61 -0.23
CA THR A 145 9.67 -19.84 0.58
C THR A 145 8.90 -19.62 1.86
N ASN A 146 7.91 -20.45 2.14
CA ASN A 146 7.09 -20.29 3.32
C ASN A 146 7.68 -21.05 4.51
N ARG A 147 8.18 -20.35 5.53
CA ARG A 147 8.70 -20.93 6.79
C ARG A 147 7.70 -20.82 7.95
N ALA A 148 6.54 -20.20 7.73
CA ALA A 148 5.49 -20.06 8.72
C ALA A 148 4.67 -21.35 8.87
N SER A 149 3.85 -21.42 9.92
CA SER A 149 3.02 -22.57 10.28
C SER A 149 1.76 -22.76 9.41
N LYS A 150 1.52 -21.87 8.43
CA LYS A 150 0.27 -21.77 7.66
C LYS A 150 0.51 -21.51 6.19
N ASN A 151 -0.47 -21.86 5.35
CA ASN A 151 -0.47 -21.48 3.94
C ASN A 151 -0.60 -19.95 3.81
N TYR A 152 0.30 -19.36 3.02
CA TYR A 152 0.32 -17.94 2.66
C TYR A 152 0.67 -17.78 1.18
N SER A 153 0.51 -16.60 0.62
CA SER A 153 0.82 -16.30 -0.80
C SER A 153 1.49 -14.92 -0.92
N ILE A 154 1.67 -14.42 -2.15
CA ILE A 154 2.01 -13.02 -2.39
C ILE A 154 1.25 -12.54 -3.64
N HIS A 155 0.51 -11.44 -3.53
CA HIS A 155 -0.34 -10.86 -4.57
C HIS A 155 0.08 -9.41 -4.84
N PRO A 156 0.42 -9.03 -6.09
CA PRO A 156 0.88 -7.68 -6.42
C PRO A 156 -0.25 -6.78 -6.94
N HIS A 157 -0.23 -5.52 -6.53
CA HIS A 157 -1.05 -4.47 -7.16
C HIS A 157 -0.30 -3.84 -8.34
N GLY A 158 -1.03 -3.28 -9.31
CA GLY A 158 -0.49 -2.48 -10.42
C GLY A 158 0.25 -3.23 -11.56
N LEU A 159 0.79 -4.43 -11.33
CA LEU A 159 1.63 -5.15 -12.31
C LEU A 159 0.84 -5.88 -13.41
N LYS A 160 1.54 -6.64 -14.28
CA LYS A 160 0.96 -7.67 -15.16
C LYS A 160 1.41 -9.06 -14.67
N TYR A 161 0.47 -9.99 -14.60
CA TYR A 161 0.70 -11.40 -14.29
C TYR A 161 -0.26 -12.28 -15.06
N GLU A 162 0.13 -13.53 -15.31
CA GLU A 162 -0.78 -14.59 -15.75
C GLU A 162 -1.50 -15.19 -14.52
N PHE A 163 -2.56 -15.98 -14.74
CA PHE A 163 -3.45 -16.48 -13.69
C PHE A 163 -2.73 -17.29 -12.59
N GLU A 164 -1.76 -18.10 -12.99
CA GLU A 164 -0.92 -18.92 -12.10
C GLU A 164 0.05 -18.08 -11.25
N MET A 165 0.26 -16.81 -11.62
CA MET A 165 1.18 -15.87 -10.97
C MET A 165 0.44 -14.81 -10.11
N GLU A 166 -0.88 -14.90 -10.00
CA GLU A 166 -1.74 -13.94 -9.29
C GLU A 166 -1.60 -14.01 -7.75
N GLY A 167 -1.41 -15.20 -7.17
CA GLY A 167 -1.27 -15.37 -5.73
C GLY A 167 -2.52 -15.12 -4.88
N ALA A 168 -3.71 -14.95 -5.46
CA ALA A 168 -4.98 -14.82 -4.73
C ALA A 168 -5.81 -16.11 -4.74
N VAL A 169 -6.54 -16.39 -3.66
CA VAL A 169 -7.37 -17.60 -3.52
C VAL A 169 -8.86 -17.26 -3.52
N TYR A 170 -9.58 -17.71 -4.54
CA TYR A 170 -11.02 -17.49 -4.71
C TYR A 170 -11.71 -18.68 -5.42
N GLN A 171 -13.03 -18.61 -5.60
CA GLN A 171 -13.79 -19.67 -6.25
C GLN A 171 -13.36 -19.84 -7.72
N ASN A 172 -12.88 -21.05 -8.05
CA ASN A 172 -12.25 -21.43 -9.33
C ASN A 172 -10.78 -20.99 -9.52
N ALA A 173 -10.08 -20.53 -8.47
CA ALA A 173 -8.61 -20.42 -8.50
C ALA A 173 -7.95 -21.80 -8.65
N LEU A 174 -6.76 -21.85 -9.28
CA LEU A 174 -6.06 -23.09 -9.68
C LEU A 174 -4.97 -23.52 -8.67
N TYR A 175 -5.19 -23.20 -7.38
CA TYR A 175 -4.25 -23.31 -6.25
C TYR A 175 -3.11 -22.27 -6.26
N ASN A 176 -3.29 -21.20 -5.47
CA ASN A 176 -2.44 -20.01 -5.49
C ASN A 176 -1.79 -19.72 -4.10
N SER A 177 -1.63 -20.74 -3.24
CA SER A 177 -1.01 -20.62 -1.90
C SER A 177 0.22 -21.52 -1.72
N ILE A 178 1.25 -20.99 -1.09
CA ILE A 178 2.47 -21.70 -0.69
C ILE A 178 2.22 -22.40 0.65
N ALA A 179 2.35 -23.73 0.73
CA ALA A 179 2.21 -24.46 2.00
C ALA A 179 3.48 -24.33 2.87
N PRO A 180 3.41 -24.62 4.19
CA PRO A 180 4.58 -24.63 5.06
C PRO A 180 5.72 -25.52 4.55
N ASN A 181 6.91 -24.94 4.43
CA ASN A 181 8.16 -25.47 3.86
C ASN A 181 8.22 -25.57 2.32
N ASP A 182 7.18 -25.17 1.58
CA ASP A 182 7.23 -25.09 0.12
C ASP A 182 7.82 -23.76 -0.38
N THR A 183 8.27 -23.76 -1.63
CA THR A 183 8.74 -22.57 -2.38
C THR A 183 7.92 -22.39 -3.66
N PHE A 184 7.49 -21.17 -3.95
CA PHE A 184 6.90 -20.78 -5.24
C PHE A 184 7.70 -19.65 -5.89
N ILE A 185 7.73 -19.60 -7.22
CA ILE A 185 8.47 -18.59 -8.00
C ILE A 185 7.47 -17.76 -8.80
N TYR A 186 7.17 -16.56 -8.31
CA TYR A 186 6.28 -15.61 -8.98
C TYR A 186 7.02 -14.89 -10.11
N ARG A 187 6.34 -14.70 -11.25
CA ARG A 187 6.82 -13.88 -12.36
C ARG A 187 5.83 -12.79 -12.72
N TRP A 188 6.25 -11.54 -12.62
CA TRP A 188 5.40 -10.37 -12.88
C TRP A 188 6.07 -9.42 -13.85
N ASP A 189 5.42 -9.16 -14.98
CA ASP A 189 5.89 -8.23 -16.00
C ASP A 189 5.47 -6.80 -15.67
N ILE A 190 6.28 -5.84 -16.11
CA ILE A 190 6.17 -4.43 -15.74
C ILE A 190 5.95 -3.58 -17.01
N PRO A 191 4.75 -3.66 -17.64
CA PRO A 191 4.41 -2.87 -18.82
C PRO A 191 4.34 -1.37 -18.50
N PRO A 192 4.26 -0.49 -19.52
CA PRO A 192 4.13 0.96 -19.33
C PRO A 192 3.01 1.37 -18.36
N ARG A 193 1.85 0.71 -18.41
CA ARG A 193 0.70 0.94 -17.50
C ARG A 193 0.96 0.64 -16.02
N SER A 194 2.08 -0.01 -15.68
CA SER A 194 2.47 -0.30 -14.29
C SER A 194 3.44 0.74 -13.73
N GLY A 195 3.95 1.64 -14.57
CA GLY A 195 4.85 2.72 -14.18
C GLY A 195 4.19 4.10 -14.14
N PRO A 196 4.99 5.16 -13.93
CA PRO A 196 4.47 6.50 -13.66
C PRO A 196 3.77 7.14 -14.87
N GLY A 197 2.53 7.60 -14.68
CA GLY A 197 1.81 8.46 -15.62
C GLY A 197 2.49 9.84 -15.74
N PRO A 198 2.10 10.69 -16.72
CA PRO A 198 2.87 11.89 -17.07
C PRO A 198 3.04 12.97 -15.98
N GLN A 199 2.35 12.89 -14.85
CA GLN A 199 2.42 13.87 -13.75
C GLN A 199 3.02 13.28 -12.45
N ASP A 200 3.35 11.99 -12.43
CA ASP A 200 3.55 11.20 -11.20
C ASP A 200 5.00 11.21 -10.68
N GLY A 201 5.84 12.15 -11.14
CA GLY A 201 7.28 12.15 -10.86
C GLY A 201 8.03 11.06 -11.63
N ASP A 202 9.05 10.45 -11.02
CA ASP A 202 9.90 9.44 -11.68
C ASP A 202 9.58 8.00 -11.23
N SER A 203 8.79 7.84 -10.17
CA SER A 203 8.43 6.57 -9.54
C SER A 203 7.04 6.58 -8.90
N VAL A 204 6.27 5.52 -9.14
CA VAL A 204 5.00 5.23 -8.46
C VAL A 204 5.16 4.02 -7.54
N VAL A 205 4.35 3.97 -6.48
CA VAL A 205 4.29 2.85 -5.55
C VAL A 205 3.02 2.04 -5.74
N TRP A 206 3.15 0.73 -5.63
CA TRP A 206 2.06 -0.24 -5.49
C TRP A 206 2.29 -1.08 -4.24
N GLY A 207 1.22 -1.70 -3.73
CA GLY A 207 1.33 -2.67 -2.64
C GLY A 207 1.50 -4.11 -3.11
N TYR A 208 1.93 -4.97 -2.18
CA TYR A 208 1.67 -6.40 -2.24
C TYR A 208 1.30 -6.94 -0.85
N HIS A 209 0.54 -8.04 -0.80
CA HIS A 209 0.17 -8.70 0.44
C HIS A 209 -0.06 -10.21 0.22
N SER A 210 -0.18 -10.99 1.30
CA SER A 210 -0.72 -12.36 1.17
C SER A 210 -2.24 -12.28 0.94
N HIS A 211 -2.76 -13.20 0.14
CA HIS A 211 -4.14 -13.18 -0.35
C HIS A 211 -4.75 -14.60 -0.35
N VAL A 212 -4.34 -15.44 0.61
CA VAL A 212 -5.04 -16.68 0.96
C VAL A 212 -6.31 -16.34 1.74
N THR A 213 -6.25 -15.31 2.60
CA THR A 213 -7.42 -14.62 3.17
C THR A 213 -7.15 -13.12 3.33
N GLU A 214 -8.22 -12.31 3.38
CA GLU A 214 -8.14 -10.88 3.73
C GLU A 214 -7.55 -10.61 5.15
N ASN A 215 -7.39 -11.66 5.97
CA ASN A 215 -6.83 -11.53 7.31
C ASN A 215 -5.30 -11.74 7.35
N ASP A 216 -4.67 -12.25 6.29
CA ASP A 216 -3.23 -12.52 6.25
C ASP A 216 -2.41 -11.22 6.44
N MET A 217 -2.98 -10.10 6.02
CA MET A 217 -2.45 -8.76 6.26
C MET A 217 -2.36 -8.42 7.75
N PHE A 218 -3.32 -8.86 8.58
CA PHE A 218 -3.29 -8.71 10.05
C PHE A 218 -2.34 -9.72 10.71
N ASP A 219 -1.91 -10.78 10.02
CA ASP A 219 -0.74 -11.56 10.41
C ASP A 219 0.58 -10.79 10.15
N GLY A 220 0.58 -9.71 9.38
CA GLY A 220 1.75 -8.86 9.08
C GLY A 220 2.25 -8.91 7.63
N LEU A 221 1.55 -9.63 6.76
CA LEU A 221 2.02 -9.95 5.41
C LEU A 221 1.64 -8.89 4.37
N PHE A 222 2.33 -7.75 4.43
CA PHE A 222 2.28 -6.69 3.41
C PHE A 222 3.68 -6.13 3.07
N GLY A 223 3.80 -5.53 1.90
CA GLY A 223 5.00 -4.83 1.44
C GLY A 223 4.72 -3.91 0.24
N ALA A 224 5.79 -3.39 -0.37
CA ALA A 224 5.69 -2.36 -1.40
C ALA A 224 6.51 -2.69 -2.66
N ILE A 225 6.03 -2.18 -3.80
CA ILE A 225 6.67 -2.24 -5.11
C ILE A 225 6.83 -0.81 -5.62
N ILE A 226 8.03 -0.39 -6.00
CA ILE A 226 8.28 0.92 -6.60
C ILE A 226 8.66 0.73 -8.06
N ILE A 227 7.82 1.25 -8.96
CA ILE A 227 8.05 1.20 -10.40
C ILE A 227 8.49 2.57 -10.89
N TYR A 228 9.72 2.59 -11.39
CA TYR A 228 10.38 3.74 -11.98
C TYR A 228 10.07 3.86 -13.48
N ARG A 229 10.17 5.08 -14.01
CA ARG A 229 10.34 5.29 -15.45
C ARG A 229 11.60 4.56 -15.95
N HIS A 230 11.56 4.08 -17.18
CA HIS A 230 12.74 3.53 -17.85
C HIS A 230 13.91 4.51 -17.79
N GLY A 231 15.10 4.03 -17.43
CA GLY A 231 16.31 4.82 -17.22
C GLY A 231 16.40 5.60 -15.91
N HIS A 232 15.45 5.54 -14.97
CA HIS A 232 15.42 6.37 -13.74
C HIS A 232 15.84 5.63 -12.45
N LEU A 233 16.01 4.30 -12.49
CA LEU A 233 16.52 3.50 -11.38
C LEU A 233 18.04 3.27 -11.54
N GLY A 234 18.80 3.47 -10.47
CA GLY A 234 20.24 3.23 -10.41
C GLY A 234 20.60 1.74 -10.49
N ALA A 235 21.79 1.43 -11.02
CA ALA A 235 22.34 0.06 -11.03
C ALA A 235 22.62 -0.48 -9.60
N ASN A 236 22.60 0.40 -8.60
CA ASN A 236 22.65 0.10 -7.17
C ASN A 236 21.25 -0.09 -6.53
N GLY A 237 20.18 -0.12 -7.32
CA GLY A 237 18.81 -0.29 -6.83
C GLY A 237 18.19 0.95 -6.16
N LYS A 238 18.76 2.15 -6.34
CA LYS A 238 18.26 3.41 -5.75
C LYS A 238 17.82 4.42 -6.81
N ALA A 239 16.92 5.33 -6.48
CA ALA A 239 16.53 6.44 -7.35
C ALA A 239 17.74 7.23 -7.90
N LYS A 240 17.63 7.73 -9.13
CA LYS A 240 18.62 8.65 -9.72
C LYS A 240 18.33 10.14 -9.45
N SER A 241 17.09 10.48 -9.08
CA SER A 241 16.57 11.86 -9.07
C SER A 241 16.21 12.43 -7.69
N VAL A 242 16.38 11.65 -6.61
CA VAL A 242 16.19 12.09 -5.21
C VAL A 242 17.30 11.54 -4.31
N ASP A 243 17.65 12.30 -3.27
CA ASP A 243 18.68 11.92 -2.28
C ASP A 243 18.18 10.84 -1.32
N LYS A 244 16.85 10.77 -1.14
CA LYS A 244 16.13 9.92 -0.20
C LYS A 244 14.91 9.29 -0.85
N GLU A 245 14.64 8.05 -0.44
CA GLU A 245 13.42 7.32 -0.77
C GLU A 245 12.93 6.69 0.54
N PHE A 246 11.68 6.95 0.90
CA PHE A 246 11.03 6.37 2.08
C PHE A 246 9.72 5.71 1.68
N VAL A 247 9.34 4.67 2.42
CA VAL A 247 8.09 3.94 2.18
C VAL A 247 7.37 3.74 3.51
N THR A 248 6.14 4.24 3.61
CA THR A 248 5.36 4.15 4.86
C THR A 248 3.94 3.66 4.58
N THR A 249 3.63 2.53 5.20
CA THR A 249 2.33 1.86 5.16
C THR A 249 1.51 2.24 6.39
N PHE A 250 0.33 2.80 6.17
CA PHE A 250 -0.67 3.10 7.20
C PHE A 250 -1.62 1.92 7.36
N VAL A 251 -1.73 1.38 8.57
CA VAL A 251 -2.67 0.30 8.88
C VAL A 251 -3.05 0.28 10.35
N VAL A 252 -4.34 0.08 10.63
CA VAL A 252 -4.83 -0.29 11.96
C VAL A 252 -4.77 -1.81 12.06
N MET A 253 -3.68 -2.33 12.64
CA MET A 253 -3.49 -3.77 12.81
C MET A 253 -4.50 -4.30 13.83
N ASP A 254 -5.57 -4.94 13.35
CA ASP A 254 -6.57 -5.58 14.18
C ASP A 254 -6.12 -7.00 14.55
N GLU A 255 -5.39 -7.12 15.66
CA GLU A 255 -4.91 -8.41 16.16
C GLU A 255 -6.05 -9.36 16.58
N ASN A 256 -7.30 -8.91 16.67
CA ASN A 256 -8.43 -9.84 16.85
C ASN A 256 -8.75 -10.64 15.56
N ARG A 257 -8.27 -10.18 14.40
CA ARG A 257 -8.42 -10.83 13.08
C ARG A 257 -7.17 -11.60 12.64
N SER A 258 -6.01 -11.29 13.22
CA SER A 258 -4.76 -12.03 13.11
C SER A 258 -5.01 -13.52 13.33
N SER A 259 -4.68 -14.34 12.34
CA SER A 259 -4.86 -15.78 12.42
C SER A 259 -3.88 -16.39 13.44
N LEU A 260 -2.76 -15.72 13.70
CA LEU A 260 -1.75 -16.06 14.71
C LEU A 260 -2.15 -15.63 16.14
N PHE A 261 -3.25 -14.90 16.33
CA PHE A 261 -3.69 -14.37 17.63
C PHE A 261 -3.82 -15.43 18.73
N LYS A 262 -4.27 -16.65 18.39
CA LYS A 262 -4.36 -17.77 19.35
C LYS A 262 -2.99 -18.11 19.95
N GLN A 263 -1.93 -18.03 19.17
CA GLN A 263 -0.57 -18.28 19.64
C GLN A 263 -0.09 -17.13 20.53
N THR A 264 -0.37 -15.87 20.19
CA THR A 264 -0.13 -14.72 21.09
C THR A 264 -0.80 -14.90 22.46
N LEU A 265 -2.05 -15.39 22.50
CA LEU A 265 -2.74 -15.68 23.76
C LEU A 265 -2.09 -16.80 24.59
N GLN A 266 -1.45 -17.77 23.93
CA GLN A 266 -0.73 -18.87 24.59
C GLN A 266 0.64 -18.39 25.10
N GLU A 267 1.37 -17.60 24.30
CA GLU A 267 2.66 -17.00 24.64
C GLU A 267 2.53 -15.96 25.77
N ALA A 268 1.38 -15.28 25.89
CA ALA A 268 1.05 -14.35 26.99
C ALA A 268 0.46 -15.01 28.25
N SER A 269 0.46 -16.34 28.34
CA SER A 269 -0.01 -17.07 29.53
C SER A 269 1.12 -17.24 30.57
N PRO A 270 0.88 -17.10 31.89
CA PRO A 270 -0.40 -16.90 32.57
C PRO A 270 -0.75 -15.42 32.85
N THR A 271 -0.07 -14.46 32.22
CA THR A 271 -0.29 -13.02 32.48
C THR A 271 -1.72 -12.58 32.17
N ILE A 272 -2.31 -13.11 31.09
CA ILE A 272 -3.69 -12.80 30.69
C ILE A 272 -4.72 -13.62 31.48
N ASP A 273 -5.67 -12.93 32.13
CA ASP A 273 -6.80 -13.53 32.84
C ASP A 273 -8.05 -13.52 31.94
N LEU A 274 -8.24 -14.62 31.21
CA LEU A 274 -9.41 -14.82 30.34
C LEU A 274 -10.74 -14.74 31.11
N SER A 275 -10.78 -15.05 32.40
CA SER A 275 -12.01 -14.98 33.21
C SER A 275 -12.42 -13.53 33.46
N LYS A 276 -11.45 -12.64 33.77
CA LYS A 276 -11.68 -11.19 33.88
C LYS A 276 -12.09 -10.58 32.56
N ILE A 277 -11.45 -10.96 31.44
CA ILE A 277 -11.82 -10.47 30.11
C ILE A 277 -13.28 -10.84 29.79
N GLN A 278 -13.65 -12.10 30.00
CA GLN A 278 -14.98 -12.61 29.64
C GLN A 278 -16.11 -12.22 30.60
N ALA A 279 -15.80 -11.67 31.79
CA ALA A 279 -16.77 -11.39 32.85
C ALA A 279 -17.88 -10.38 32.47
N THR A 280 -17.61 -9.42 31.57
CA THR A 280 -18.58 -8.40 31.15
C THR A 280 -18.41 -8.04 29.68
N GLU A 281 -19.44 -7.48 29.03
CA GLU A 281 -19.29 -6.93 27.68
C GLU A 281 -18.33 -5.73 27.63
N SER A 282 -18.19 -4.98 28.73
CA SER A 282 -17.23 -3.88 28.83
C SER A 282 -15.78 -4.37 28.78
N SER A 283 -15.45 -5.39 29.58
CA SER A 283 -14.11 -6.00 29.61
C SER A 283 -13.78 -6.73 28.31
N LYS A 284 -14.76 -7.39 27.67
CA LYS A 284 -14.60 -7.95 26.32
C LYS A 284 -14.30 -6.86 25.28
N LYS A 285 -15.07 -5.76 25.27
CA LYS A 285 -14.86 -4.66 24.34
C LYS A 285 -13.51 -3.99 24.57
N GLN A 286 -13.13 -3.71 25.82
CA GLN A 286 -11.83 -3.12 26.16
C GLN A 286 -10.68 -4.00 25.67
N PHE A 287 -10.78 -5.32 25.81
CA PHE A 287 -9.79 -6.25 25.28
C PHE A 287 -9.71 -6.20 23.74
N ILE A 288 -10.85 -6.24 23.05
CA ILE A 288 -10.92 -6.12 21.58
C ILE A 288 -10.32 -4.79 21.11
N ASP A 289 -10.69 -3.67 21.74
CA ASP A 289 -10.18 -2.34 21.44
C ASP A 289 -8.65 -2.27 21.67
N SER A 290 -8.14 -2.88 22.75
CA SER A 290 -6.70 -2.91 23.07
C SER A 290 -5.84 -3.59 22.00
N ASN A 291 -6.43 -4.52 21.24
CA ASN A 291 -5.76 -5.31 20.21
C ASN A 291 -5.71 -4.60 18.84
N ARG A 292 -6.42 -3.48 18.65
CA ARG A 292 -6.34 -2.68 17.41
C ARG A 292 -5.20 -1.66 17.51
N LYS A 293 -4.09 -1.89 16.83
CA LYS A 293 -2.90 -1.02 16.87
C LYS A 293 -2.90 -0.06 15.70
N ALA A 294 -2.99 1.24 15.95
CA ALA A 294 -2.87 2.25 14.89
C ALA A 294 -1.38 2.48 14.57
N THR A 295 -0.91 2.10 13.38
CA THR A 295 0.53 2.01 13.09
C THR A 295 0.98 2.62 11.77
N ILE A 296 2.28 2.93 11.70
CA ILE A 296 3.01 3.22 10.47
C ILE A 296 4.10 2.16 10.35
N ASN A 297 4.11 1.36 9.28
CA ASN A 297 5.02 0.21 9.10
C ASN A 297 5.01 -0.81 10.27
N GLY A 298 3.88 -0.90 11.01
CA GLY A 298 3.77 -1.70 12.23
C GLY A 298 4.39 -1.07 13.48
N ILE A 299 4.84 0.19 13.43
CA ILE A 299 5.39 0.93 14.57
C ILE A 299 4.32 1.88 15.13
N MET A 300 4.27 1.99 16.47
CA MET A 300 3.46 2.93 17.24
C MET A 300 4.36 3.93 17.98
N PHE A 301 4.06 5.22 17.87
CA PHE A 301 4.74 6.32 18.58
C PHE A 301 6.28 6.36 18.46
N GLY A 302 6.86 5.76 17.40
CA GLY A 302 8.31 5.47 17.32
C GLY A 302 9.19 6.63 16.84
N GLY A 303 10.51 6.51 17.03
CA GLY A 303 11.49 7.51 16.61
C GLY A 303 12.67 6.92 15.80
N PRO A 304 12.43 6.38 14.58
CA PRO A 304 13.47 5.77 13.77
C PRO A 304 14.59 6.76 13.43
N LYS A 305 15.84 6.35 13.72
CA LYS A 305 17.03 7.19 13.76
C LYS A 305 17.63 7.42 12.37
N ASP A 306 17.25 6.59 11.40
CA ASP A 306 17.65 6.67 9.99
C ASP A 306 16.62 7.38 9.09
N LEU A 307 15.44 7.73 9.63
CA LEU A 307 14.42 8.55 8.97
C LEU A 307 14.83 10.03 9.04
N VAL A 308 15.75 10.42 8.14
CA VAL A 308 16.42 11.72 8.12
C VAL A 308 16.45 12.33 6.72
N ILE A 309 16.03 13.58 6.57
CA ILE A 309 16.14 14.41 5.35
C ILE A 309 16.95 15.66 5.71
N LYS A 310 18.22 15.74 5.29
CA LYS A 310 19.06 16.91 5.63
C LYS A 310 18.62 18.16 4.86
N ASP A 311 19.03 19.33 5.35
CA ASP A 311 18.93 20.60 4.60
C ASP A 311 19.40 20.43 3.13
N LYS A 312 18.53 20.87 2.20
CA LYS A 312 18.64 20.75 0.73
C LYS A 312 18.53 19.35 0.12
N GLU A 313 18.42 18.27 0.90
CA GLU A 313 18.03 16.96 0.35
C GLU A 313 16.56 16.97 -0.07
N VAL A 314 16.22 16.24 -1.14
CA VAL A 314 14.84 15.95 -1.55
C VAL A 314 14.54 14.47 -1.35
N ALA A 315 13.36 14.18 -0.81
CA ALA A 315 12.88 12.81 -0.63
C ALA A 315 11.65 12.54 -1.49
N ASP A 316 11.60 11.39 -2.17
CA ASP A 316 10.31 10.82 -2.57
C ASP A 316 9.81 9.89 -1.47
N TRP A 317 8.61 10.18 -0.98
CA TRP A 317 7.97 9.51 0.14
C TRP A 317 6.75 8.76 -0.36
N HIS A 318 6.88 7.45 -0.46
CA HIS A 318 5.85 6.55 -0.94
C HIS A 318 4.92 6.15 0.20
N LEU A 319 3.62 6.26 -0.06
CA LEU A 319 2.54 6.03 0.88
C LEU A 319 1.72 4.83 0.42
N LEU A 320 1.47 3.91 1.34
CA LEU A 320 0.51 2.83 1.17
C LEU A 320 -0.50 2.91 2.31
N ALA A 321 -1.73 2.51 2.07
CA ALA A 321 -2.75 2.41 3.10
C ALA A 321 -3.49 1.07 2.99
N TRP A 322 -3.69 0.41 4.13
CA TRP A 322 -4.50 -0.80 4.22
C TRP A 322 -5.36 -0.80 5.48
N GLY A 323 -6.36 -1.68 5.50
CA GLY A 323 -7.28 -1.82 6.62
C GLY A 323 -8.62 -2.38 6.16
N THR A 324 -9.70 -1.79 6.67
CA THR A 324 -11.09 -2.12 6.38
C THR A 324 -11.82 -0.90 5.82
N ASP A 325 -13.05 -1.08 5.32
CA ASP A 325 -13.89 0.00 4.77
C ASP A 325 -14.17 1.17 5.76
N PHE A 326 -13.81 1.01 7.04
CA PHE A 326 -13.94 2.02 8.09
C PHE A 326 -12.64 2.79 8.38
N ASP A 327 -11.50 2.36 7.85
CA ASP A 327 -10.19 2.97 8.11
C ASP A 327 -9.88 4.03 7.04
N ALA A 328 -9.61 5.26 7.48
CA ALA A 328 -9.29 6.38 6.60
C ALA A 328 -8.17 7.24 7.22
N PHE A 329 -7.13 7.52 6.43
CA PHE A 329 -5.90 8.12 6.93
C PHE A 329 -5.67 9.50 6.32
N THR A 330 -5.67 10.54 7.17
CA THR A 330 -5.22 11.89 6.82
C THR A 330 -3.77 12.07 7.23
N VAL A 331 -2.85 11.83 6.29
CA VAL A 331 -1.39 11.86 6.46
C VAL A 331 -0.86 13.30 6.41
N THR A 332 0.04 13.66 7.31
CA THR A 332 0.72 14.96 7.36
C THR A 332 2.20 14.85 7.73
N TRP A 333 2.99 15.86 7.34
CA TRP A 333 4.36 16.09 7.80
C TRP A 333 4.44 17.44 8.52
N SER A 334 4.94 17.45 9.75
CA SER A 334 5.33 18.68 10.44
C SER A 334 6.66 19.21 9.86
N ASN A 335 6.81 20.54 9.76
CA ASN A 335 8.05 21.23 9.37
C ASN A 335 8.71 20.83 8.02
N ALA A 336 7.94 20.20 7.11
CA ALA A 336 8.33 19.91 5.74
C ALA A 336 7.23 20.35 4.76
N GLY A 337 7.60 20.65 3.51
CA GLY A 337 6.65 20.88 2.42
C GLY A 337 6.44 19.60 1.62
N SER A 338 5.20 19.30 1.23
CA SER A 338 4.86 18.16 0.37
C SER A 338 4.29 18.58 -0.98
N LEU A 339 4.71 17.89 -2.04
CA LEU A 339 4.16 18.01 -3.39
C LEU A 339 3.59 16.66 -3.85
N ILE A 340 2.38 16.65 -4.40
CA ILE A 340 1.74 15.47 -5.00
C ILE A 340 1.24 15.87 -6.39
N TYR A 341 1.57 15.08 -7.42
CA TYR A 341 1.37 15.44 -8.83
C TYR A 341 1.91 16.86 -9.18
N ASN A 342 3.06 17.24 -8.59
CA ASN A 342 3.67 18.57 -8.63
C ASN A 342 2.81 19.74 -8.08
N GLN A 343 1.78 19.46 -7.28
CA GLN A 343 0.95 20.46 -6.59
C GLN A 343 1.20 20.41 -5.08
N THR A 344 1.21 21.57 -4.42
CA THR A 344 1.40 21.67 -2.96
C THR A 344 0.25 20.99 -2.22
N ALA A 345 0.58 20.06 -1.31
CA ALA A 345 -0.35 19.41 -0.41
C ALA A 345 0.03 19.69 1.06
N GLU A 346 -0.97 20.02 1.87
CA GLU A 346 -0.82 20.10 3.34
C GLU A 346 -1.10 18.75 4.02
N GLN A 347 -1.90 17.89 3.37
CA GLN A 347 -2.26 16.56 3.83
C GLN A 347 -2.54 15.61 2.65
N VAL A 348 -2.45 14.31 2.89
CA VAL A 348 -2.88 13.24 1.95
C VAL A 348 -4.00 12.45 2.58
N ASN A 349 -5.11 12.24 1.87
CA ASN A 349 -6.18 11.36 2.33
C ASN A 349 -6.06 10.01 1.61
N LEU A 350 -5.96 8.94 2.39
CA LEU A 350 -5.80 7.56 1.91
C LEU A 350 -6.91 6.67 2.49
N LEU A 351 -7.38 5.72 1.67
CA LEU A 351 -8.31 4.65 2.01
C LEU A 351 -7.59 3.29 1.88
N PRO A 352 -8.19 2.14 2.23
CA PRO A 352 -7.56 0.84 2.01
C PRO A 352 -7.20 0.63 0.52
N ALA A 353 -6.05 0.01 0.26
CA ALA A 353 -5.44 -0.14 -1.06
C ALA A 353 -5.20 1.19 -1.82
N SER A 354 -5.11 2.33 -1.11
CA SER A 354 -4.65 3.58 -1.71
C SER A 354 -3.12 3.66 -1.71
N PHE A 355 -2.57 4.10 -2.84
CA PHE A 355 -1.14 4.26 -3.07
C PHE A 355 -0.85 5.67 -3.59
N ALA A 356 0.21 6.32 -3.11
CA ALA A 356 0.60 7.67 -3.54
C ALA A 356 2.10 7.93 -3.38
N THR A 357 2.68 8.76 -4.23
CA THR A 357 4.03 9.32 -4.05
C THR A 357 3.91 10.80 -3.69
N ALA A 358 4.53 11.23 -2.60
CA ALA A 358 4.67 12.63 -2.22
C ALA A 358 6.15 13.03 -2.22
N ARG A 359 6.50 14.13 -2.89
CA ARG A 359 7.87 14.68 -2.86
C ARG A 359 8.00 15.66 -1.71
N ILE A 360 8.92 15.37 -0.79
CA ILE A 360 9.09 16.05 0.49
C ILE A 360 10.39 16.85 0.50
N SER A 361 10.28 18.12 0.90
CA SER A 361 11.42 19.04 1.07
C SER A 361 11.44 19.61 2.48
N PRO A 362 12.63 19.73 3.12
CA PRO A 362 12.76 20.25 4.48
C PRO A 362 12.44 21.76 4.54
N VAL A 363 11.71 22.20 5.58
CA VAL A 363 11.41 23.64 5.81
C VAL A 363 12.06 24.15 7.09
N LYS A 364 12.20 23.33 8.13
CA LYS A 364 12.86 23.71 9.39
C LYS A 364 13.51 22.52 10.08
N SER A 365 14.81 22.64 10.37
CA SER A 365 15.59 21.61 11.09
C SER A 365 15.14 21.35 12.52
N GLY A 366 15.41 20.12 12.96
CA GLY A 366 15.02 19.55 14.25
C GLY A 366 14.34 18.19 14.09
N GLN A 367 14.07 17.53 15.22
CA GLN A 367 13.15 16.39 15.23
C GLN A 367 11.72 16.88 15.04
N THR A 368 10.94 16.20 14.20
CA THR A 368 9.57 16.55 13.90
C THR A 368 8.73 15.32 13.55
N GLU A 369 7.43 15.52 13.34
CA GLU A 369 6.43 14.44 13.31
C GLU A 369 5.96 14.14 11.89
N PHE A 370 5.78 12.85 11.59
CA PHE A 370 5.02 12.36 10.44
C PHE A 370 3.92 11.42 10.94
N GLY A 371 2.69 11.55 10.45
CA GLY A 371 1.65 10.61 10.85
C GLY A 371 0.24 10.90 10.35
N CYS A 372 -0.72 10.15 10.89
CA CYS A 372 -2.13 10.31 10.58
C CYS A 372 -2.82 11.19 11.62
N ASN A 373 -3.36 12.35 11.22
CA ASN A 373 -4.05 13.28 12.13
C ASN A 373 -5.19 12.63 12.92
N VAL A 374 -5.94 11.70 12.31
CA VAL A 374 -7.11 11.04 12.92
C VAL A 374 -6.71 10.01 13.98
N HIS A 375 -5.58 9.33 13.79
CA HIS A 375 -5.12 8.21 14.62
C HIS A 375 -3.85 8.54 15.44
N LYS A 376 -3.42 9.82 15.47
CA LYS A 376 -2.16 10.27 16.09
C LYS A 376 -2.05 9.85 17.57
N SER A 377 -3.09 10.12 18.35
CA SER A 377 -3.17 9.76 19.78
C SER A 377 -3.31 8.25 20.06
N GLN A 378 -3.56 7.44 19.02
CA GLN A 378 -3.67 5.98 19.10
C GLN A 378 -2.38 5.25 18.72
N GLY A 379 -1.35 5.97 18.26
CA GLY A 379 -0.04 5.41 17.89
C GLY A 379 0.42 5.69 16.46
N MET A 380 -0.46 6.18 15.58
CA MET A 380 -0.18 6.32 14.14
C MET A 380 0.62 7.60 13.83
N VAL A 381 1.80 7.69 14.45
CA VAL A 381 2.74 8.80 14.39
C VAL A 381 4.15 8.28 14.65
N ILE A 382 5.11 8.79 13.89
CA ILE A 382 6.55 8.56 14.10
C ILE A 382 7.30 9.89 13.97
N ASN A 383 8.43 10.00 14.65
CA ASN A 383 9.32 11.15 14.49
C ASN A 383 10.35 10.90 13.39
N PHE A 384 10.64 11.94 12.60
CA PHE A 384 11.74 12.02 11.65
C PHE A 384 12.59 13.26 11.93
N ASN A 385 13.76 13.38 11.31
CA ASN A 385 14.72 14.45 11.59
C ASN A 385 15.09 15.25 10.33
N ILE A 386 15.25 16.57 10.51
CA ILE A 386 15.66 17.55 9.49
C ILE A 386 16.91 18.32 9.94
#